data_AF-A0A484ZNQ2-F1
#
_entry.id   AF-A0A484ZNQ2-F1
#
_cell.length_a   1.000
_cell.length_b   1.000
_cell.length_c   1.000
_cell.angle_alpha   90.00
_cell.angle_beta   90.00
_cell.angle_gamma   90.00
#
_symmetry.space_group_name_H-M   'P 1'
#
loop_
_entity.id
_entity.type
_entity.pdbx_description
1 polymer ?
#
loop_
_entity_poly.entity_id
_entity_poly.type
_entity_poly.pdbx_seq_one_letter_code
_entity_poly.pdbx_strand_id
1 'polypeptide(L)'
;MKTLAQIINAIRPLNTDAMQDMSDKLDGLLKPTGSLGQLETLAIQLSGISHSTDIHFERKQIIVMAADHGVFDEGISVSPQIVTQIQMLNMTKGVTGVCVLAKNAGAEVLLVDTGIKCAPIEGVLNHKVRADGSGNIAKQAAMSRCEAVTLLENSARLAIEQVNNGIQLIGGW
;
A
#
# COMPACT_ATOMS: atom_id res chain seq x y z
N MET A 1 -0.27 -7.51 20.81
CA MET A 1 -0.31 -7.21 19.35
C MET A 1 -1.55 -7.86 18.77
N LYS A 2 -2.19 -7.27 17.75
CA LYS A 2 -3.33 -7.90 17.09
C LYS A 2 -2.83 -9.05 16.21
N THR A 3 -3.44 -10.22 16.31
CA THR A 3 -3.17 -11.35 15.41
C THR A 3 -3.80 -11.11 14.03
N LEU A 4 -3.35 -11.82 13.01
CA LEU A 4 -3.92 -11.77 11.66
C LEU A 4 -5.43 -12.02 11.67
N ALA A 5 -5.90 -12.97 12.48
CA ALA A 5 -7.34 -13.24 12.64
C ALA A 5 -8.10 -12.03 13.21
N GLN A 6 -7.52 -11.34 14.21
CA GLN A 6 -8.12 -10.13 14.77
C GLN A 6 -8.15 -8.96 13.76
N ILE A 7 -7.12 -8.86 12.91
CA ILE A 7 -7.08 -7.85 11.84
C ILE A 7 -8.17 -8.14 10.81
N ILE A 8 -8.28 -9.38 10.32
CA ILE A 8 -9.30 -9.78 9.34
C ILE A 8 -10.72 -9.55 9.91
N ASN A 9 -10.96 -9.96 11.15
CA ASN A 9 -12.28 -9.80 11.79
C ASN A 9 -12.67 -8.34 12.06
N ALA A 10 -11.72 -7.41 11.98
CA ALA A 10 -11.98 -5.98 12.11
C ALA A 10 -12.40 -5.32 10.78
N ILE A 11 -12.20 -5.98 9.63
CA ILE A 11 -12.65 -5.47 8.33
C ILE A 11 -14.18 -5.51 8.28
N ARG A 12 -14.80 -4.37 7.94
CA ARG A 12 -16.25 -4.22 7.86
C ARG A 12 -16.69 -4.05 6.41
N PRO A 13 -17.92 -4.46 6.06
CA PRO A 13 -18.51 -4.06 4.79
C PRO A 13 -18.65 -2.54 4.69
N LEU A 14 -18.80 -2.03 3.48
CA LEU A 14 -19.08 -0.61 3.25
C LEU A 14 -20.39 -0.19 3.92
N ASN A 15 -20.46 1.06 4.38
CA ASN A 15 -21.70 1.62 4.92
C ASN A 15 -22.69 1.92 3.78
N THR A 16 -23.73 1.12 3.66
CA THR A 16 -24.73 1.24 2.59
C THR A 16 -25.58 2.50 2.67
N ASP A 17 -25.84 3.00 3.88
CA ASP A 17 -26.66 4.20 4.09
C ASP A 17 -25.90 5.44 3.58
N ALA A 18 -24.62 5.58 3.93
CA ALA A 18 -23.75 6.64 3.42
C ALA A 18 -23.51 6.54 1.91
N MET A 19 -23.53 5.33 1.33
CA MET A 19 -23.50 5.12 -0.11
C MET A 19 -24.78 5.64 -0.76
N GLN A 20 -25.96 5.36 -0.19
CA GLN A 20 -27.24 5.85 -0.68
C GLN A 20 -27.34 7.37 -0.55
N ASP A 21 -26.96 7.94 0.60
CA ASP A 21 -26.95 9.38 0.82
C ASP A 21 -26.05 10.11 -0.19
N MET A 22 -24.90 9.51 -0.55
CA MET A 22 -24.02 10.05 -1.59
C MET A 22 -24.65 9.93 -2.98
N SER A 23 -25.32 8.82 -3.29
CA SER A 23 -26.04 8.65 -4.56
C SER A 23 -27.10 9.74 -4.74
N ASP A 24 -27.95 9.93 -3.74
CA ASP A 24 -29.01 10.94 -3.76
C ASP A 24 -28.43 12.36 -3.89
N LYS A 25 -27.34 12.65 -3.17
CA LYS A 25 -26.59 13.90 -3.28
C LYS A 25 -26.08 14.13 -4.71
N LEU A 26 -25.49 13.11 -5.35
CA LEU A 26 -24.94 13.22 -6.71
C LEU A 26 -26.03 13.39 -7.76
N ASP A 27 -27.17 12.72 -7.62
CA ASP A 27 -28.31 12.84 -8.53
C ASP A 27 -28.98 14.21 -8.45
N GLY A 28 -28.90 14.88 -7.30
CA GLY A 28 -29.37 16.25 -7.09
C GLY A 28 -28.43 17.36 -7.60
N LEU A 29 -27.23 17.04 -8.09
CA LEU A 29 -26.30 18.05 -8.62
C LEU A 29 -26.76 18.57 -9.99
N LEU A 30 -26.28 19.77 -10.36
CA LEU A 30 -26.54 20.39 -11.66
C LEU A 30 -25.76 19.70 -12.79
N LYS A 31 -26.14 18.46 -13.10
CA LYS A 31 -25.63 17.61 -14.17
C LYS A 31 -26.72 16.63 -14.60
N PRO A 32 -26.73 16.12 -15.85
CA PRO A 32 -27.55 14.96 -16.16
C PRO A 32 -27.18 13.79 -15.24
N THR A 33 -28.17 13.08 -14.70
CA THR A 33 -27.99 11.90 -13.85
C THR A 33 -26.99 10.93 -14.48
N GLY A 34 -25.99 10.50 -13.70
CA GLY A 34 -24.95 9.56 -14.14
C GLY A 34 -23.92 10.09 -15.15
N SER A 35 -23.98 11.36 -15.56
CA SER A 35 -23.09 11.90 -16.61
C SER A 35 -21.60 11.93 -16.25
N LEU A 36 -21.23 11.85 -14.97
CA LEU A 36 -19.82 11.76 -14.54
C LEU A 36 -19.35 10.30 -14.40
N GLY A 37 -20.22 9.31 -14.64
CA GLY A 37 -19.87 7.89 -14.76
C GLY A 37 -19.05 7.36 -13.59
N GLN A 38 -17.84 6.88 -13.87
CA GLN A 38 -16.95 6.26 -12.87
C GLN A 38 -16.60 7.20 -11.70
N LEU A 39 -16.62 8.51 -11.90
CA LEU A 39 -16.36 9.46 -10.82
C LEU A 39 -17.48 9.43 -9.77
N GLU A 40 -18.73 9.24 -10.20
CA GLU A 40 -19.88 9.07 -9.29
C GLU A 40 -19.77 7.74 -8.53
N THR A 41 -19.44 6.66 -9.25
CA THR A 41 -19.22 5.34 -8.64
C THR A 41 -18.12 5.37 -7.58
N LEU A 42 -17.02 6.08 -7.86
CA LEU A 42 -15.92 6.24 -6.92
C LEU A 42 -16.33 7.05 -5.69
N ALA A 43 -17.05 8.16 -5.87
CA ALA A 43 -17.53 8.99 -4.75
C ALA A 43 -18.48 8.20 -3.82
N ILE A 44 -19.40 7.41 -4.40
CA ILE A 44 -20.30 6.52 -3.64
C ILE A 44 -19.49 5.46 -2.87
N GLN A 45 -18.52 4.81 -3.52
CA GLN A 45 -17.69 3.83 -2.83
C GLN A 45 -16.93 4.45 -1.65
N LEU A 46 -16.34 5.63 -1.86
CA LEU A 46 -15.57 6.35 -0.85
C LEU A 46 -16.45 6.80 0.31
N SER A 47 -17.72 7.19 0.10
CA SER A 47 -18.63 7.52 1.20
C SER A 47 -18.95 6.30 2.06
N GLY A 48 -19.05 5.13 1.44
CA GLY A 48 -19.20 3.85 2.15
C GLY A 48 -17.97 3.49 2.99
N ILE A 49 -16.77 3.87 2.58
CA ILE A 49 -15.52 3.67 3.32
C ILE A 49 -15.38 4.67 4.46
N SER A 50 -15.66 5.95 4.21
CA SER A 50 -15.50 7.04 5.19
C SER A 50 -16.69 7.19 6.14
N HIS A 51 -17.80 6.49 5.87
CA HIS A 51 -19.09 6.67 6.54
C HIS A 51 -19.58 8.14 6.48
N SER A 52 -19.27 8.85 5.39
CA SER A 52 -19.56 10.29 5.25
C SER A 52 -19.75 10.69 3.79
N THR A 53 -20.67 11.62 3.54
CA THR A 53 -20.81 12.27 2.22
C THR A 53 -19.91 13.49 2.03
N ASP A 54 -19.20 13.89 3.09
CA ASP A 54 -18.12 14.87 3.05
C ASP A 54 -16.79 14.13 2.96
N ILE A 55 -16.31 13.96 1.73
CA ILE A 55 -15.11 13.17 1.41
C ILE A 55 -13.98 14.14 1.06
N HIS A 56 -12.96 14.18 1.92
CA HIS A 56 -11.72 14.91 1.69
C HIS A 56 -10.53 14.10 2.22
N PHE A 57 -9.47 13.99 1.40
CA PHE A 57 -8.23 13.29 1.75
C PHE A 57 -7.06 14.27 1.68
N GLU A 58 -6.89 15.03 2.75
CA GLU A 58 -5.79 15.99 2.87
C GLU A 58 -4.45 15.25 2.87
N ARG A 59 -4.32 14.27 3.76
CA ARG A 59 -3.08 13.50 3.93
C ARG A 59 -3.17 12.13 3.28
N LYS A 60 -2.26 11.91 2.32
CA LYS A 60 -2.16 10.72 1.47
C LYS A 60 -0.76 10.14 1.62
N GLN A 61 -0.61 8.82 1.59
CA GLN A 61 0.69 8.17 1.67
C GLN A 61 0.77 6.96 0.76
N ILE A 62 1.89 6.80 0.06
CA ILE A 62 2.24 5.60 -0.69
C ILE A 62 3.25 4.82 0.15
N ILE A 63 2.92 3.59 0.51
CA ILE A 63 3.84 2.67 1.18
C ILE A 63 4.47 1.79 0.10
N VAL A 64 5.78 1.92 -0.09
CA VAL A 64 6.55 1.12 -1.05
C VAL A 64 7.26 0.00 -0.29
N MET A 65 6.93 -1.25 -0.64
CA MET A 65 7.56 -2.43 -0.07
C MET A 65 8.56 -3.02 -1.06
N ALA A 66 9.82 -3.20 -0.63
CA ALA A 66 10.86 -3.76 -1.48
C ALA A 66 11.46 -5.04 -0.88
N ALA A 67 11.64 -6.04 -1.74
CA ALA A 67 12.32 -7.29 -1.43
C ALA A 67 13.01 -7.85 -2.68
N ASP A 68 14.05 -8.66 -2.47
CA ASP A 68 14.67 -9.45 -3.52
C ASP A 68 14.09 -10.87 -3.56
N HIS A 69 14.08 -11.45 -4.75
CA HIS A 69 13.47 -12.75 -5.00
C HIS A 69 14.51 -13.78 -5.43
N GLY A 70 14.51 -14.96 -4.78
CA GLY A 70 15.45 -16.04 -5.11
C GLY A 70 15.27 -16.62 -6.51
N VAL A 71 14.10 -16.46 -7.14
CA VAL A 71 13.87 -16.89 -8.52
C VAL A 71 14.69 -16.10 -9.54
N PHE A 72 15.31 -14.99 -9.12
CA PHE A 72 16.32 -14.29 -9.90
C PHE A 72 17.42 -15.24 -10.44
N ASP A 73 17.78 -16.26 -9.67
CA ASP A 73 18.82 -17.25 -10.02
C ASP A 73 18.45 -18.08 -11.27
N GLU A 74 17.18 -18.08 -11.71
CA GLU A 74 16.71 -18.75 -12.93
C GLU A 74 16.90 -17.89 -14.20
N GLY A 75 17.53 -16.71 -14.11
CA GLY A 75 17.82 -15.86 -15.26
C GLY A 75 16.59 -15.18 -15.86
N ILE A 76 15.51 -15.03 -15.08
CA ILE A 76 14.22 -14.47 -15.52
C ILE A 76 14.18 -12.93 -15.55
N SER A 77 15.24 -12.26 -15.08
CA SER A 77 15.34 -10.79 -15.02
C SER A 77 16.50 -10.29 -15.89
N VAL A 78 16.23 -9.25 -16.68
CA VAL A 78 17.25 -8.52 -17.45
C VAL A 78 18.03 -7.51 -16.60
N SER A 79 17.45 -7.07 -15.49
CA SER A 79 18.06 -6.11 -14.58
C SER A 79 18.89 -6.84 -13.52
N PRO A 80 20.11 -6.38 -13.19
CA PRO A 80 20.90 -6.94 -12.09
C PRO A 80 20.17 -6.89 -10.74
N GLN A 81 20.37 -7.89 -9.88
CA GLN A 81 19.70 -7.97 -8.57
C GLN A 81 19.96 -6.75 -7.66
N ILE A 82 21.16 -6.15 -7.75
CA ILE A 82 21.53 -4.97 -6.97
C ILE A 82 20.66 -3.74 -7.25
N VAL A 83 19.91 -3.72 -8.36
CA VAL A 83 19.01 -2.61 -8.73
C VAL A 83 17.95 -2.39 -7.66
N THR A 84 17.50 -3.43 -6.93
CA THR A 84 16.53 -3.29 -5.83
C THR A 84 17.07 -2.34 -4.75
N GLN A 85 18.28 -2.57 -4.26
CA GLN A 85 18.95 -1.72 -3.27
C GLN A 85 19.19 -0.30 -3.82
N ILE A 86 19.68 -0.19 -5.05
CA ILE A 86 19.96 1.10 -5.69
C ILE A 86 18.68 1.94 -5.80
N GLN A 87 17.55 1.33 -6.18
CA GLN A 87 16.29 2.05 -6.32
C GLN A 87 15.72 2.50 -4.98
N MET A 88 15.88 1.71 -3.92
CA MET A 88 15.51 2.15 -2.57
C MET A 88 16.35 3.34 -2.10
N LEU A 89 17.66 3.33 -2.36
CA LEU A 89 18.54 4.49 -2.12
C LEU A 89 18.18 5.71 -2.98
N ASN A 90 17.64 5.51 -4.18
CA ASN A 90 17.15 6.61 -5.00
C ASN A 90 15.81 7.15 -4.49
N MET A 91 14.96 6.29 -3.92
CA MET A 91 13.70 6.71 -3.30
C MET A 91 13.92 7.56 -2.06
N THR A 92 14.93 7.25 -1.22
CA THR A 92 15.28 8.11 -0.07
C THR A 92 15.72 9.51 -0.50
N LYS A 93 16.27 9.64 -1.71
CA LYS A 93 16.63 10.94 -2.33
C LYS A 93 15.47 11.63 -3.04
N GLY A 94 14.32 10.97 -3.17
CA GLY A 94 13.14 11.54 -3.83
C GLY A 94 13.22 11.63 -5.36
N VAL A 95 14.14 10.91 -6.01
CA VAL A 95 14.41 11.07 -7.46
C VAL A 95 13.75 10.04 -8.37
N THR A 96 13.05 9.04 -7.80
CA THR A 96 12.38 8.01 -8.59
C THR A 96 11.01 8.49 -9.10
N GLY A 97 10.45 7.78 -10.08
CA GLY A 97 9.14 8.10 -10.65
C GLY A 97 8.03 8.19 -9.60
N VAL A 98 7.96 7.24 -8.65
CA VAL A 98 6.96 7.28 -7.57
C VAL A 98 7.14 8.51 -6.69
N CYS A 99 8.38 8.92 -6.37
CA CYS A 99 8.63 10.11 -5.56
C CYS A 99 8.15 11.39 -6.24
N VAL A 100 8.42 11.54 -7.54
CA VAL A 100 8.00 12.71 -8.32
C VAL A 100 6.47 12.76 -8.48
N LEU A 101 5.84 11.63 -8.80
CA LEU A 101 4.38 11.55 -8.97
C LEU A 101 3.64 11.70 -7.64
N ALA A 102 4.14 11.11 -6.56
CA ALA A 102 3.58 11.29 -5.22
C ALA A 102 3.64 12.75 -4.79
N LYS A 103 4.79 13.41 -4.99
CA LYS A 103 4.92 14.85 -4.70
C LYS A 103 3.92 15.68 -5.50
N ASN A 104 3.74 15.40 -6.79
CA ASN A 104 2.76 16.06 -7.65
C ASN A 104 1.32 15.84 -7.16
N ALA A 105 1.00 14.64 -6.66
CA ALA A 105 -0.31 14.30 -6.11
C ALA A 105 -0.50 14.74 -4.65
N GLY A 106 0.48 15.38 -4.01
CA GLY A 106 0.44 15.75 -2.59
C GLY A 106 0.39 14.53 -1.66
N ALA A 107 1.08 13.45 -2.01
CA ALA A 107 1.20 12.23 -1.21
C ALA A 107 2.62 12.05 -0.66
N GLU A 108 2.71 11.58 0.57
CA GLU A 108 3.95 11.16 1.22
C GLU A 108 4.41 9.79 0.67
N VAL A 109 5.70 9.50 0.70
CA VAL A 109 6.23 8.17 0.35
C VAL A 109 6.91 7.57 1.57
N LEU A 110 6.44 6.42 2.01
CA LEU A 110 7.02 5.64 3.10
C LEU A 110 7.70 4.40 2.53
N LEU A 111 8.99 4.22 2.84
CA LEU A 111 9.80 3.14 2.31
C LEU A 111 9.93 2.03 3.34
N VAL A 112 9.66 0.80 2.92
CA VAL A 112 9.70 -0.39 3.78
C VAL A 112 10.51 -1.49 3.09
N ASP A 113 11.58 -1.90 3.74
CA ASP A 113 12.35 -3.07 3.35
C ASP A 113 11.73 -4.31 3.98
N THR A 114 11.18 -5.19 3.15
CA THR A 114 10.55 -6.45 3.57
C THR A 114 11.41 -7.68 3.25
N GLY A 115 12.54 -7.50 2.54
CA GLY A 115 13.41 -8.61 2.16
C GLY A 115 14.49 -8.31 1.12
N ILE A 116 15.06 -7.11 1.06
CA ILE A 116 16.18 -6.82 0.12
C ILE A 116 17.44 -7.61 0.53
N LYS A 117 18.22 -8.15 -0.40
CA LYS A 117 19.49 -8.85 -0.11
C LYS A 117 20.63 -7.86 0.17
N CYS A 118 20.49 -7.06 1.24
CA CYS A 118 21.49 -6.11 1.68
C CYS A 118 21.38 -5.79 3.18
N ALA A 119 22.39 -5.11 3.71
CA ALA A 119 22.32 -4.48 5.03
C ALA A 119 21.20 -3.41 5.09
N PRO A 120 20.67 -3.07 6.27
CA PRO A 120 19.65 -2.03 6.41
C PRO A 120 20.04 -0.71 5.74
N ILE A 121 19.08 -0.08 5.06
CA ILE A 121 19.27 1.18 4.34
C ILE A 121 18.77 2.33 5.22
N GLU A 122 19.59 3.35 5.41
CA GLU A 122 19.19 4.56 6.15
C GLU A 122 17.99 5.25 5.49
N GLY A 123 17.00 5.66 6.28
CA GLY A 123 15.76 6.26 5.78
C GLY A 123 14.72 5.26 5.25
N VAL A 124 14.95 3.94 5.43
CA VAL A 124 14.00 2.87 5.05
C VAL A 124 13.62 2.08 6.30
N LEU A 125 12.31 1.86 6.52
CA LEU A 125 11.83 1.03 7.63
C LEU A 125 12.22 -0.44 7.40
N ASN A 126 12.85 -1.06 8.40
CA ASN A 126 13.27 -2.46 8.31
C ASN A 126 12.18 -3.39 8.87
N HIS A 127 11.43 -4.03 7.98
CA HIS A 127 10.42 -5.06 8.27
C HIS A 127 10.81 -6.43 7.70
N LYS A 128 12.11 -6.68 7.46
CA LYS A 128 12.59 -7.96 6.97
C LYS A 128 12.17 -9.09 7.90
N VAL A 129 11.52 -10.11 7.32
CA VAL A 129 11.32 -11.41 7.99
C VAL A 129 12.44 -12.40 7.63
N ARG A 130 13.23 -12.09 6.60
CA ARG A 130 14.39 -12.85 6.12
C ARG A 130 15.51 -11.91 5.67
N ALA A 131 16.77 -12.29 5.91
CA ALA A 131 17.94 -11.48 5.53
C ALA A 131 18.22 -11.52 4.02
N ASP A 132 18.04 -12.68 3.37
CA ASP A 132 18.51 -12.93 2.00
C ASP A 132 17.38 -12.96 0.95
N GLY A 133 16.34 -12.15 1.14
CA GLY A 133 15.17 -12.18 0.28
C GLY A 133 14.42 -13.51 0.25
N SER A 134 13.54 -13.68 -0.72
CA SER A 134 12.70 -14.87 -0.81
C SER A 134 13.49 -16.10 -1.26
N GLY A 135 13.01 -17.29 -0.90
CA GLY A 135 13.41 -18.53 -1.53
C GLY A 135 13.14 -18.51 -3.03
N ASN A 136 13.93 -19.28 -3.79
CA ASN A 136 13.71 -19.50 -5.20
C ASN A 136 12.48 -20.41 -5.41
N ILE A 137 11.39 -19.83 -5.91
CA ILE A 137 10.10 -20.51 -6.07
C ILE A 137 10.11 -21.66 -7.08
N ALA A 138 11.12 -21.73 -7.96
CA ALA A 138 11.30 -22.87 -8.87
C ALA A 138 11.80 -24.13 -8.14
N LYS A 139 12.37 -23.97 -6.92
CA LYS A 139 13.05 -25.03 -6.18
C LYS A 139 12.46 -25.28 -4.79
N GLN A 140 11.94 -24.25 -4.14
CA GLN A 140 11.43 -24.29 -2.77
C GLN A 140 10.40 -23.19 -2.51
N ALA A 141 9.74 -23.23 -1.36
CA ALA A 141 8.83 -22.15 -0.97
C ALA A 141 9.56 -20.79 -0.87
N ALA A 142 8.88 -19.71 -1.26
CA ALA A 142 9.39 -18.34 -1.13
C ALA A 142 9.70 -17.97 0.33
N MET A 143 8.90 -18.48 1.26
CA MET A 143 9.04 -18.34 2.71
C MET A 143 8.15 -19.38 3.40
N SER A 144 8.38 -19.60 4.68
CA SER A 144 7.48 -20.36 5.54
C SER A 144 6.15 -19.63 5.75
N ARG A 145 5.12 -20.39 6.12
CA ARG A 145 3.82 -19.81 6.48
C ARG A 145 3.92 -18.84 7.67
N CYS A 146 4.82 -19.12 8.63
CA CYS A 146 5.01 -18.27 9.80
C CYS A 146 5.56 -16.90 9.39
N GLU A 147 6.62 -16.87 8.58
CA GLU A 147 7.21 -15.63 8.04
C GLU A 147 6.18 -14.81 7.25
N ALA A 148 5.35 -15.48 6.43
CA ALA A 148 4.30 -14.81 5.68
C ALA A 148 3.25 -14.14 6.60
N VAL A 149 2.81 -14.84 7.65
CA VAL A 149 1.87 -14.27 8.63
C VAL A 149 2.50 -13.12 9.39
N THR A 150 3.75 -13.26 9.86
CA THR A 150 4.46 -12.19 10.56
C THR A 150 4.59 -10.94 9.68
N LEU A 151 4.90 -11.09 8.40
CA LEU A 151 4.98 -9.96 7.48
C LEU A 151 3.61 -9.31 7.25
N LEU A 152 2.53 -10.09 7.08
CA LEU A 152 1.17 -9.56 6.98
C LEU A 152 0.76 -8.76 8.23
N GLU A 153 1.05 -9.28 9.42
CA GLU A 153 0.76 -8.61 10.68
C GLU A 153 1.56 -7.31 10.83
N ASN A 154 2.86 -7.33 10.49
CA ASN A 154 3.72 -6.15 10.54
C ASN A 154 3.27 -5.05 9.56
N SER A 155 2.94 -5.44 8.33
CA SER A 155 2.46 -4.50 7.30
C SER A 155 1.10 -3.92 7.63
N ALA A 156 0.15 -4.73 8.10
CA ALA A 156 -1.16 -4.25 8.54
C ALA A 156 -1.04 -3.31 9.74
N ARG A 157 -0.17 -3.64 10.71
CA ARG A 157 0.11 -2.77 11.85
C ARG A 157 0.68 -1.42 11.40
N LEU A 158 1.62 -1.43 10.45
CA LEU A 158 2.17 -0.20 9.89
C LEU A 158 1.08 0.67 9.26
N ALA A 159 0.22 0.09 8.42
CA ALA A 159 -0.89 0.84 7.81
C ALA A 159 -1.82 1.45 8.86
N ILE A 160 -2.19 0.70 9.91
CA ILE A 160 -3.02 1.20 11.02
C ILE A 160 -2.31 2.34 11.78
N GLU A 161 -1.00 2.22 12.00
CA GLU A 161 -0.20 3.27 12.64
C GLU A 161 -0.19 4.56 11.80
N GLN A 162 -0.05 4.44 10.48
CA GLN A 162 -0.09 5.60 9.58
C GLN A 162 -1.47 6.27 9.58
N VAL A 163 -2.56 5.49 9.64
CA VAL A 163 -3.92 6.03 9.80
C VAL A 163 -4.07 6.75 11.13
N ASN A 164 -3.58 6.18 12.24
CA ASN A 164 -3.59 6.84 13.56
C ASN A 164 -2.75 8.13 13.57
N ASN A 165 -1.72 8.20 12.74
CA ASN A 165 -0.91 9.40 12.52
C ASN A 165 -1.59 10.41 11.60
N GLY A 166 -2.80 10.15 11.11
CA GLY A 166 -3.62 11.08 10.32
C GLY A 166 -3.56 10.87 8.80
N ILE A 167 -3.01 9.76 8.30
CA ILE A 167 -3.15 9.40 6.88
C ILE A 167 -4.58 8.94 6.61
N GLN A 168 -5.21 9.51 5.57
CA GLN A 168 -6.61 9.25 5.23
C GLN A 168 -6.76 8.40 3.95
N LEU A 169 -5.73 8.34 3.12
CA LEU A 169 -5.70 7.53 1.90
C LEU A 169 -4.31 6.90 1.73
N ILE A 170 -4.29 5.57 1.59
CA ILE A 170 -3.06 4.79 1.43
C ILE A 170 -3.02 4.16 0.04
N GLY A 171 -1.92 4.35 -0.67
CA GLY A 171 -1.53 3.55 -1.83
C GLY A 171 -0.48 2.51 -1.42
N GLY A 172 -0.54 1.32 -2.03
CA GLY A 172 0.48 0.28 -1.83
C GLY A 172 1.09 -0.13 -3.16
N TRP A 173 2.41 -0.32 -3.17
CA TRP A 173 3.16 -0.92 -4.28
C TRP A 173 4.29 -1.81 -3.74
#